data_AF-A0A2G6FYA5-F1
#
_entry.id   AF-A0A2G6FYA5-F1
#
_cell.length_a   1.000
_cell.length_b   1.000
_cell.length_c   1.000
_cell.angle_alpha   90.00
_cell.angle_beta   90.00
_cell.angle_gamma   90.00
#
_symmetry.space_group_name_H-M   'P 1'
#
loop_
_entity.id
_entity.type
_entity.pdbx_description
1 polymer ?
#
loop_
_entity_poly.entity_id
_entity_poly.type
_entity_poly.pdbx_seq_one_letter_code
_entity_poly.pdbx_strand_id
1 'polypeptide(L)'
;RNLYQFWGDQIAEALNARAAEAGTDVLVNCASVEYFSAADTKALALRVVTPAFLEMRAGQPKVVSFFAKKARGAMARFMIQNRLRDPEALTEFDLGGYRFQPDMSEADRPVFLRDEG
;
A
#
# COMPACT_ATOMS: atom_id res chain seq x y z
N ARG A 1 7.40 13.26 -24.50
CA ARG A 1 8.17 12.84 -23.30
C ARG A 1 7.21 12.92 -22.11
N ASN A 2 6.91 11.79 -21.46
CA ASN A 2 6.08 11.74 -20.25
C ASN A 2 6.98 11.53 -19.02
N LEU A 3 6.44 11.70 -17.81
CA LEU A 3 7.17 11.52 -16.55
C LEU A 3 7.81 10.11 -16.45
N TYR A 4 7.15 9.09 -16.98
CA TYR A 4 7.67 7.71 -17.02
C TYR A 4 8.99 7.61 -17.80
N GLN A 5 9.08 8.24 -18.97
CA GLN A 5 10.31 8.28 -19.77
C GLN A 5 11.40 9.14 -19.15
N PHE A 6 11.04 10.11 -18.31
CA PHE A 6 12.02 10.94 -17.63
C PHE A 6 12.70 10.19 -16.48
N TRP A 7 11.92 9.48 -15.67
CA TRP A 7 12.44 8.74 -14.52
C TRP A 7 13.00 7.35 -14.88
N GLY A 8 12.44 6.69 -15.90
CA GLY A 8 12.90 5.35 -16.31
C GLY A 8 12.88 4.36 -15.14
N ASP A 9 14.04 3.75 -14.87
CA ASP A 9 14.30 2.79 -13.80
C ASP A 9 14.76 3.43 -12.48
N GLN A 10 15.14 4.71 -12.47
CA GLN A 10 15.80 5.37 -11.32
C GLN A 10 15.02 5.23 -10.01
N ILE A 11 13.69 5.34 -10.06
CA ILE A 11 12.84 5.20 -8.87
C ILE A 11 12.88 3.76 -8.34
N ALA A 12 12.81 2.77 -9.23
CA ALA A 12 12.86 1.36 -8.84
C ALA A 12 14.25 0.97 -8.31
N GLU A 13 15.32 1.44 -8.95
CA GLU A 13 16.70 1.24 -8.49
C GLU A 13 16.93 1.86 -7.11
N ALA A 14 16.45 3.07 -6.88
CA ALA A 14 16.55 3.73 -5.58
C ALA A 14 15.78 2.96 -4.49
N LEU A 15 14.59 2.43 -4.81
CA LEU A 15 13.83 1.59 -3.88
C LEU A 15 14.57 0.29 -3.57
N ASN A 16 15.11 -0.39 -4.58
CA ASN A 16 15.91 -1.61 -4.40
C ASN A 16 17.14 -1.36 -3.51
N ALA A 17 17.88 -0.28 -3.74
CA ALA A 17 19.04 0.09 -2.94
C ALA A 17 18.68 0.35 -1.47
N ARG A 18 17.59 1.09 -1.22
CA ARG A 18 17.09 1.34 0.15
C ARG A 18 16.60 0.08 0.84
N ALA A 19 15.96 -0.82 0.11
CA ALA A 19 15.51 -2.10 0.65
C ALA A 19 16.72 -2.99 1.03
N ALA A 20 17.76 -3.01 0.21
CA ALA A 20 19.01 -3.71 0.51
C ALA A 20 19.71 -3.13 1.76
N GLU A 21 19.79 -1.80 1.90
CA GLU A 21 20.31 -1.14 3.12
C GLU A 21 19.50 -1.50 4.37
N ALA A 22 18.17 -1.62 4.23
CA ALA A 22 17.26 -1.99 5.31
C ALA A 22 17.21 -3.52 5.57
N GLY A 23 17.81 -4.34 4.70
CA GLY A 23 17.76 -5.80 4.78
C GLY A 23 16.37 -6.39 4.56
N THR A 24 15.55 -5.77 3.71
CA THR A 24 14.18 -6.22 3.38
C THR A 24 14.02 -6.51 1.89
N ASP A 25 13.15 -7.43 1.57
CA ASP A 25 12.67 -7.76 0.22
C ASP A 25 11.22 -7.33 -0.02
N VAL A 26 10.59 -6.68 0.97
CA VAL A 26 9.19 -6.25 0.93
C VAL A 26 9.06 -4.73 0.82
N LEU A 27 8.20 -4.29 -0.11
CA LEU A 27 7.74 -2.91 -0.23
C LEU A 27 6.24 -2.82 0.05
N VAL A 28 5.84 -2.07 1.08
CA VAL A 28 4.42 -1.77 1.33
C VAL A 28 4.02 -0.49 0.57
N ASN A 29 3.22 -0.65 -0.48
CA ASN A 29 2.77 0.44 -1.33
C ASN A 29 1.55 1.17 -0.73
N CYS A 30 1.82 2.29 -0.07
CA CYS A 30 0.80 3.24 0.39
C CYS A 30 0.64 4.46 -0.55
N ALA A 31 1.16 4.41 -1.78
CA ALA A 31 1.03 5.50 -2.75
C ALA A 31 -0.29 5.41 -3.55
N SER A 32 -0.61 6.46 -4.32
CA SER A 32 -1.64 6.33 -5.36
C SER A 32 -1.09 5.55 -6.55
N VAL A 33 -2.00 5.01 -7.37
CA VAL A 33 -1.64 4.33 -8.62
C VAL A 33 -0.83 5.24 -9.54
N GLU A 34 -1.21 6.51 -9.65
CA GLU A 34 -0.52 7.50 -10.50
C GLU A 34 0.92 7.80 -10.07
N TYR A 35 1.20 7.79 -8.76
CA TYR A 35 2.58 7.94 -8.28
C TYR A 35 3.35 6.62 -8.39
N PHE A 36 2.72 5.49 -8.06
CA PHE A 36 3.39 4.20 -8.10
C PHE A 36 3.71 3.76 -9.52
N SER A 37 2.89 4.12 -10.51
CA SER A 37 3.18 3.85 -11.92
C SER A 37 4.45 4.53 -12.41
N ALA A 38 4.94 5.57 -11.72
CA ALA A 38 6.20 6.24 -12.06
C ALA A 38 7.42 5.35 -11.79
N ALA A 39 7.31 4.38 -10.89
CA ALA A 39 8.33 3.37 -10.69
C ALA A 39 8.18 2.28 -11.77
N ASP A 40 9.28 1.94 -12.43
CA ASP A 40 9.29 0.78 -13.32
C ASP A 40 9.18 -0.51 -12.50
N THR A 41 7.97 -1.07 -12.46
CA THR A 41 7.68 -2.31 -11.73
C THR A 41 8.45 -3.52 -12.25
N LYS A 42 8.99 -3.48 -13.49
CA LYS A 42 9.83 -4.56 -14.02
C LYS A 42 11.25 -4.51 -13.46
N ALA A 43 11.74 -3.31 -13.13
CA ALA A 43 13.04 -3.10 -12.50
C ALA A 43 12.98 -3.26 -10.97
N LEU A 44 11.78 -3.32 -10.38
CA LEU A 44 11.59 -3.48 -8.94
C LEU A 44 11.76 -4.95 -8.53
N ALA A 45 12.75 -5.24 -7.70
CA ALA A 45 13.09 -6.61 -7.26
C ALA A 45 12.42 -7.00 -5.93
N LEU A 46 11.44 -6.21 -5.48
CA LEU A 46 10.80 -6.35 -4.18
C LEU A 46 9.40 -6.95 -4.31
N ARG A 47 8.99 -7.74 -3.33
CA ARG A 47 7.60 -8.14 -3.15
C ARG A 47 6.77 -6.92 -2.76
N VAL A 48 5.80 -6.55 -3.58
CA VAL A 48 4.99 -5.34 -3.36
C VAL A 48 3.66 -5.69 -2.73
N VAL A 49 3.48 -5.33 -1.46
CA VAL A 49 2.20 -5.45 -0.76
C VAL A 49 1.43 -4.14 -0.90
N THR A 50 0.23 -4.17 -1.48
CA THR A 50 -0.60 -2.97 -1.71
C THR A 50 -1.92 -3.05 -0.95
N PRO A 51 -2.00 -2.49 0.27
CA PRO A 51 -3.24 -2.42 1.03
C PRO A 51 -4.34 -1.67 0.28
N ALA A 52 -5.54 -2.27 0.23
CA ALA A 52 -6.71 -1.68 -0.37
C ALA A 52 -7.69 -1.23 0.71
N PHE A 53 -8.08 0.04 0.66
CA PHE A 53 -9.01 0.65 1.61
C PHE A 53 -10.36 0.90 0.94
N LEU A 54 -11.38 0.19 1.39
CA LEU A 54 -12.73 0.22 0.86
C LEU A 54 -13.71 0.75 1.91
N GLU A 55 -14.76 1.39 1.45
CA GLU A 55 -15.90 1.80 2.25
C GLU A 55 -17.14 1.11 1.66
N MET A 56 -18.00 0.57 2.52
CA MET A 56 -19.31 0.09 2.08
C MET A 56 -20.08 1.29 1.54
N ARG A 57 -20.67 1.22 0.35
CA ARG A 57 -21.47 2.31 -0.25
C ARG A 57 -22.67 1.70 -0.95
N ALA A 58 -23.87 2.00 -0.47
CA ALA A 58 -25.11 1.41 -0.99
C ALA A 58 -25.03 -0.13 -1.10
N GLY A 59 -24.50 -0.78 -0.05
CA GLY A 59 -24.36 -2.24 0.01
C GLY A 59 -23.22 -2.84 -0.82
N GLN A 60 -22.33 -2.02 -1.40
CA GLN A 60 -21.16 -2.50 -2.14
C GLN A 60 -19.84 -1.88 -1.66
N PRO A 61 -18.77 -2.66 -1.45
CA PRO A 61 -17.44 -2.12 -1.16
C PRO A 61 -16.89 -1.29 -2.32
N LYS A 62 -16.53 -0.03 -2.06
CA LYS A 62 -15.96 0.89 -3.06
C LYS A 62 -14.79 1.67 -2.50
N VAL A 63 -13.84 2.02 -3.36
CA VAL A 63 -12.78 2.96 -3.01
C VAL A 63 -13.35 4.38 -2.99
N VAL A 64 -13.29 5.05 -1.85
CA VAL A 64 -13.62 6.47 -1.72
C VAL A 64 -12.32 7.25 -1.55
N SER A 65 -11.91 7.98 -2.59
CA SER A 65 -10.57 8.56 -2.72
C SER A 65 -10.11 9.41 -1.53
N PHE A 66 -11.00 10.19 -0.91
CA PHE A 66 -10.66 10.98 0.28
C PHE A 66 -10.27 10.09 1.46
N PHE A 67 -11.08 9.08 1.77
CA PHE A 67 -10.82 8.16 2.87
C PHE A 67 -9.65 7.21 2.57
N ALA A 68 -9.49 6.75 1.34
CA ALA A 68 -8.37 5.92 0.93
C ALA A 68 -7.03 6.66 1.10
N LYS A 69 -6.97 7.96 0.76
CA LYS A 69 -5.78 8.81 1.00
C LYS A 69 -5.45 8.92 2.49
N LYS A 70 -6.46 9.18 3.32
CA LYS A 70 -6.29 9.26 4.79
C LYS A 70 -5.85 7.91 5.38
N ALA A 71 -6.43 6.81 4.91
CA ALA A 71 -6.12 5.47 5.38
C ALA A 71 -4.69 5.04 5.04
N ARG A 72 -4.19 5.35 3.83
CA ARG A 72 -2.79 5.12 3.45
C ARG A 72 -1.80 5.83 4.39
N GLY A 73 -2.07 7.09 4.73
CA GLY A 73 -1.27 7.82 5.72
C GLY A 73 -1.34 7.20 7.11
N ALA A 74 -2.53 6.74 7.53
CA ALA A 74 -2.73 6.06 8.80
C ALA A 74 -1.99 4.70 8.84
N MET A 75 -1.98 3.94 7.74
CA MET A 75 -1.26 2.68 7.61
C MET A 75 0.25 2.89 7.70
N ALA A 76 0.80 3.87 7.00
CA ALA A 76 2.21 4.24 7.12
C ALA A 76 2.58 4.61 8.57
N ARG A 77 1.74 5.42 9.23
CA ARG A 77 1.93 5.75 10.65
C ARG A 77 1.86 4.52 11.54
N PHE A 78 0.89 3.64 11.33
CA PHE A 78 0.71 2.40 12.09
C PHE A 78 1.94 1.50 12.00
N MET A 79 2.47 1.26 10.79
CA MET A 79 3.70 0.48 10.59
C MET A 79 4.88 1.05 11.40
N ILE A 80 5.07 2.38 11.34
CA ILE A 80 6.19 3.06 12.02
C ILE A 80 6.03 3.01 13.54
N GLN A 81 4.83 3.31 14.05
CA GLN A 81 4.58 3.38 15.49
C GLN A 81 4.71 2.01 16.16
N ASN A 82 4.24 0.96 15.51
CA ASN A 82 4.33 -0.40 16.02
C ASN A 82 5.62 -1.12 15.62
N ARG A 83 6.50 -0.46 14.86
CA ARG A 83 7.79 -0.99 14.38
C ARG A 83 7.62 -2.34 13.70
N LEU A 84 6.61 -2.45 12.84
CA LEU A 84 6.30 -3.70 12.15
C LEU A 84 7.48 -4.15 11.29
N ARG A 85 7.73 -5.46 11.30
CA ARG A 85 8.79 -6.12 10.52
C ARG A 85 8.26 -7.22 9.61
N ASP A 86 6.98 -7.56 9.76
CA ASP A 86 6.32 -8.62 9.02
C ASP A 86 5.10 -8.03 8.28
N PRO A 87 4.98 -8.19 6.96
CA PRO A 87 3.80 -7.75 6.22
C PRO A 87 2.49 -8.42 6.69
N GLU A 88 2.52 -9.60 7.30
CA GLU A 88 1.30 -10.23 7.83
C GLU A 88 0.69 -9.43 8.99
N ALA A 89 1.53 -8.71 9.76
CA ALA A 89 1.08 -7.84 10.85
C ALA A 89 0.28 -6.61 10.36
N LEU A 90 0.25 -6.34 9.05
CA LEU A 90 -0.62 -5.30 8.49
C LEU A 90 -2.10 -5.61 8.73
N THR A 91 -2.46 -6.88 8.85
CA THR A 91 -3.84 -7.33 9.11
C THR A 91 -4.40 -6.82 10.44
N GLU A 92 -3.54 -6.43 11.38
CA GLU A 92 -3.92 -5.84 12.66
C GLU A 92 -4.34 -4.36 12.56
N PHE A 93 -4.21 -3.73 11.39
CA PHE A 93 -4.61 -2.34 11.20
C PHE A 93 -6.12 -2.13 11.40
N ASP A 94 -6.47 -1.26 12.35
CA ASP A 94 -7.85 -0.99 12.78
C ASP A 94 -8.22 0.52 12.84
N LEU A 95 -7.35 1.40 12.36
CA LEU A 95 -7.53 2.84 12.50
C LEU A 95 -8.61 3.38 11.54
N GLY A 96 -9.40 4.34 12.00
CA GLY A 96 -10.37 5.06 11.15
C GLY A 96 -11.61 4.25 10.74
N GLY A 97 -11.95 3.23 11.53
CA GLY A 97 -13.11 2.36 11.33
C GLY A 97 -12.87 1.23 10.34
N TYR A 98 -11.65 1.10 9.82
CA TYR A 98 -11.26 0.03 8.92
C TYR A 98 -11.04 -1.28 9.68
N ARG A 99 -11.38 -2.40 9.04
CA ARG A 99 -11.12 -3.76 9.53
C ARG A 99 -10.65 -4.64 8.38
N PHE A 100 -9.67 -5.49 8.65
CA PHE A 100 -9.19 -6.47 7.68
C PHE A 100 -10.31 -7.42 7.24
N GLN A 101 -10.36 -7.73 5.95
CA GLN A 101 -11.34 -8.62 5.32
C GLN A 101 -10.62 -9.79 4.64
N PRO A 102 -10.45 -10.94 5.31
CA PRO A 102 -9.70 -12.07 4.76
C PRO A 102 -10.31 -12.59 3.45
N ASP A 103 -11.64 -12.69 3.37
CA ASP A 103 -12.35 -13.23 2.20
C ASP A 103 -12.25 -12.36 0.94
N MET A 104 -11.89 -11.08 1.11
CA MET A 104 -11.66 -10.15 0.01
C MET A 104 -10.18 -9.95 -0.32
N SER A 105 -9.29 -10.51 0.51
CA SER A 105 -7.86 -10.25 0.45
C SER A 105 -7.12 -11.28 -0.39
N GLU A 106 -6.04 -10.84 -1.01
CA GLU A 106 -5.05 -11.70 -1.65
C GLU A 106 -3.71 -11.55 -0.91
N ALA A 107 -2.75 -12.45 -1.17
CA ALA A 107 -1.47 -12.51 -0.45
C ALA A 107 -0.71 -11.17 -0.41
N ASP A 108 -0.76 -10.40 -1.50
CA ASP A 108 -0.08 -9.10 -1.63
C ASP A 108 -1.05 -7.91 -1.68
N ARG A 109 -2.32 -8.15 -1.38
CA ARG A 109 -3.38 -7.15 -1.43
C ARG A 109 -4.35 -7.33 -0.26
N PRO A 110 -3.93 -6.99 0.97
CA PRO A 110 -4.83 -7.01 2.11
C PRO A 110 -5.91 -5.93 1.93
N VAL A 111 -7.17 -6.33 2.07
CA VAL A 111 -8.33 -5.46 1.97
C VAL A 111 -8.79 -5.07 3.36
N PHE A 112 -8.99 -3.78 3.56
CA PHE A 112 -9.55 -3.20 4.76
C PHE A 112 -10.86 -2.49 4.41
N LEU A 113 -11.94 -2.88 5.07
CA LEU A 113 -13.27 -2.34 4.86
C LEU A 113 -13.72 -1.54 6.09
N ARG A 114 -14.36 -0.41 5.83
CA ARG A 114 -15.12 0.34 6.84
C ARG A 114 -16.57 0.47 6.43
N ASP A 115 -17.45 0.65 7.41
CA ASP A 115 -18.86 0.95 7.17
C ASP A 115 -19.07 2.41 6.73
N GLU A 116 -20.26 2.71 6.18
CA GLU A 116 -20.69 4.10 5.98
C GLU A 116 -20.79 4.78 7.35
N GLY A 117 -20.10 5.91 7.49
CA GLY A 117 -20.29 6.83 8.61
C GLY A 117 -21.40 7.82 8.34
#